data_AF-A0AAW6MAA9-F1
#
_entry.id   AF-A0AAW6MAA9-F1
#
_cell.length_a   1.000
_cell.length_b   1.000
_cell.length_c   1.000
_cell.angle_alpha   90.00
_cell.angle_beta   90.00
_cell.angle_gamma   90.00
#
_symmetry.space_group_name_H-M   'P 1'
#
loop_
_entity.id
_entity.type
_entity.pdbx_description
1 polymer ?
#
loop_
_entity_poly.entity_id
_entity_poly.type
_entity_poly.pdbx_seq_one_letter_code
_entity_poly.pdbx_strand_id
1 'polypeptide(L)'
;ATAIYGSRATNGVIIITTKKGSVDGTSRPSFNNNGNMTVSNVYQYMDVLSTEEFRQAFAEHANAPETFKLGNAYVDWQKEIYRVALGTDHNLSMTGAVKNMPYRVSV
;
A
#
# COMPACT_ATOMS: atom_id res chain seq x y z
N ALA A 1 -4.10 31.58 12.51
CA ALA A 1 -5.37 32.09 11.96
C ALA A 1 -5.86 31.15 10.86
N THR A 2 -6.80 30.28 11.20
CA THR A 2 -7.58 29.41 10.29
C THR A 2 -8.98 29.99 10.04
N ALA A 3 -9.11 31.31 10.26
CA ALA A 3 -10.39 32.03 10.38
C ALA A 3 -11.25 32.04 9.11
N ILE A 4 -10.68 31.78 7.94
CA ILE A 4 -11.44 31.73 6.68
C ILE A 4 -12.22 30.41 6.53
N TYR A 5 -11.78 29.32 7.15
CA TYR A 5 -12.36 27.97 6.97
C TYR A 5 -13.15 27.45 8.18
N GLY A 6 -13.44 28.33 9.15
CA GLY A 6 -14.35 28.09 10.26
C GLY A 6 -13.76 27.40 11.49
N SER A 7 -14.57 27.28 12.55
CA SER A 7 -14.19 26.76 13.87
C SER A 7 -13.71 25.31 13.89
N ARG A 8 -13.90 24.56 12.80
CA ARG A 8 -13.42 23.18 12.64
C ARG A 8 -11.97 23.09 12.11
N ALA A 9 -11.39 24.21 11.71
CA ALA A 9 -10.01 24.29 11.23
C ALA A 9 -8.98 24.50 12.37
N THR A 10 -9.33 24.21 13.62
CA THR A 10 -8.44 24.40 14.77
C THR A 10 -7.15 23.56 14.68
N ASN A 11 -7.22 22.40 14.01
CA ASN A 11 -6.07 21.52 13.76
C ASN A 11 -5.35 21.79 12.42
N GLY A 12 -5.73 22.85 11.70
CA GLY A 12 -5.20 23.16 10.36
C GLY A 12 -6.11 22.66 9.22
N VAL A 13 -5.76 23.02 7.98
CA VAL A 13 -6.52 22.67 6.76
C VAL A 13 -5.56 22.18 5.69
N ILE A 14 -5.94 21.08 5.02
CA ILE A 14 -5.28 20.61 3.79
C ILE A 14 -6.18 20.98 2.61
N ILE A 15 -5.70 21.85 1.72
CA ILE A 15 -6.42 22.23 0.50
C ILE A 15 -5.93 21.33 -0.64
N ILE A 16 -6.81 20.48 -1.15
CA ILE A 16 -6.53 19.64 -2.33
C ILE A 16 -7.15 20.33 -3.55
N THR A 17 -6.32 20.70 -4.52
CA THR A 17 -6.78 21.23 -5.81
C THR A 17 -6.55 20.19 -6.90
N THR A 18 -7.59 19.86 -7.65
CA THR A 18 -7.50 18.96 -8.81
C THR A 18 -7.14 19.74 -10.08
N LYS A 19 -6.38 19.11 -10.99
CA LYS A 19 -6.12 19.68 -12.32
C LYS A 19 -7.44 19.94 -13.08
N LYS A 20 -7.60 21.15 -13.61
CA LYS A 20 -8.71 21.57 -14.49
C LYS A 20 -8.24 21.56 -15.95
N GLY A 21 -9.14 21.40 -16.93
CA GLY A 21 -8.76 21.44 -18.35
C GLY A 21 -8.35 22.86 -18.80
N SER A 22 -7.50 22.96 -19.83
CA SER A 22 -6.99 24.23 -20.35
C SER A 22 -8.07 25.01 -21.09
N VAL A 23 -8.23 26.30 -20.79
CA VAL A 23 -9.29 27.16 -21.34
C VAL A 23 -8.87 27.89 -22.62
N ASP A 24 -7.59 27.79 -23.00
CA ASP A 24 -7.14 28.30 -24.30
C ASP A 24 -7.72 27.43 -25.40
N GLY A 25 -8.67 27.99 -26.15
CA GLY A 25 -9.50 27.36 -27.19
C GLY A 25 -8.76 26.75 -28.39
N THR A 26 -7.48 26.44 -28.23
CA THR A 26 -6.57 25.77 -29.17
C THR A 26 -5.95 24.50 -28.56
N SER A 27 -6.51 23.99 -27.46
CA SER A 27 -5.98 22.82 -26.76
C SER A 27 -6.40 21.53 -27.48
N ARG A 28 -5.49 21.02 -28.32
CA ARG A 28 -5.61 19.68 -28.93
C ARG A 28 -5.83 18.64 -27.82
N PRO A 29 -6.62 17.58 -28.06
CA PRO A 29 -6.81 16.52 -27.07
C PRO A 29 -5.46 15.98 -26.61
N SER A 30 -5.19 16.07 -25.31
CA SER A 30 -3.99 15.49 -24.70
C SER A 30 -4.37 14.18 -24.04
N PHE A 31 -3.62 13.14 -24.37
CA PHE A 31 -3.78 11.80 -23.86
C PHE A 31 -2.54 11.43 -23.07
N ASN A 32 -2.72 11.06 -21.81
CA ASN A 32 -1.65 10.60 -20.96
C ASN A 32 -1.97 9.18 -20.49
N ASN A 33 -1.12 8.23 -20.88
CA ASN A 33 -1.13 6.88 -20.37
C ASN A 33 0.12 6.69 -19.52
N ASN A 34 -0.06 6.31 -18.27
CA ASN A 34 1.03 6.04 -17.35
C ASN A 34 0.81 4.66 -16.74
N GLY A 35 1.72 3.73 -17.04
CA GLY A 35 1.75 2.40 -16.46
C GLY A 35 2.95 2.25 -15.53
N ASN A 36 2.72 1.83 -14.30
CA ASN A 36 3.75 1.54 -13.32
C ASN A 36 3.66 0.06 -12.93
N MET A 37 4.83 -0.59 -12.85
CA MET A 37 4.96 -1.93 -12.31
C MET A 37 5.82 -1.88 -11.06
N THR A 38 5.36 -2.51 -9.99
CA THR A 38 6.00 -2.52 -8.68
C THR A 38 6.26 -3.96 -8.24
N VAL A 39 7.45 -4.21 -7.70
CA VAL A 39 7.80 -5.49 -7.07
C VAL A 39 7.97 -5.26 -5.57
N SER A 40 7.17 -5.95 -4.77
CA SER A 40 7.20 -5.84 -3.32
C SER A 40 7.73 -7.13 -2.70
N ASN A 41 8.81 -7.00 -1.93
CA ASN A 41 9.43 -8.10 -1.18
C ASN A 41 9.33 -7.82 0.32
N VAL A 42 9.36 -8.87 1.13
CA VAL A 42 9.48 -8.70 2.59
C VAL A 42 10.85 -8.10 2.88
N TYR A 43 10.85 -6.90 3.47
CA TYR A 43 12.09 -6.18 3.78
C TYR A 43 12.87 -6.83 4.92
N GLN A 44 12.16 -7.28 5.96
CA GLN A 44 12.74 -7.91 7.13
C GLN A 44 11.75 -8.90 7.74
N TYR A 45 12.25 -10.07 8.11
CA TYR A 45 11.51 -11.06 8.89
C TYR A 45 11.71 -10.82 10.38
N MET A 46 10.75 -11.20 11.20
CA MET A 46 10.88 -11.14 12.65
C MET A 46 11.80 -12.25 13.12
N ASP A 47 12.73 -11.94 14.02
CA ASP A 47 13.57 -12.95 14.67
C ASP A 47 12.71 -13.75 15.66
N VAL A 48 12.34 -14.96 15.25
CA VAL A 48 11.57 -15.91 16.06
C VAL A 48 12.43 -17.11 16.38
N LEU A 49 12.13 -17.79 17.49
CA LEU A 49 12.78 -19.04 17.83
C LEU A 49 12.64 -20.04 16.68
N SER A 50 13.74 -20.70 16.34
CA SER A 50 13.71 -21.87 15.49
C SER A 50 12.89 -22.99 16.15
N THR A 51 12.47 -23.97 15.35
CA THR A 51 11.71 -25.12 15.87
C THR A 51 12.43 -25.84 17.02
N GLU A 52 13.77 -25.91 16.97
CA GLU A 52 14.56 -26.58 18.00
C GLU A 52 14.68 -25.74 19.27
N GLU A 53 14.95 -24.44 19.14
CA GLU A 53 14.98 -23.52 20.28
C GLU A 53 13.61 -23.45 20.97
N PHE A 54 12.52 -23.50 20.19
CA PHE A 54 11.18 -23.58 20.74
C PHE A 54 10.94 -24.88 21.52
N ARG A 55 11.42 -26.03 21.03
CA ARG A 55 11.31 -27.31 21.76
C ARG A 55 12.10 -27.29 23.06
N GLN A 56 13.31 -26.73 23.04
CA GLN A 56 14.12 -26.60 24.23
C GLN A 56 13.42 -25.70 25.25
N ALA A 57 12.96 -24.52 24.84
CA ALA A 57 12.22 -23.62 25.71
C ALA A 57 10.94 -24.27 26.26
N PHE A 58 10.23 -25.04 25.43
CA PHE A 58 9.04 -25.79 25.83
C PHE A 58 9.37 -26.89 26.86
N ALA A 59 10.43 -27.66 26.65
CA ALA A 59 10.87 -28.68 27.61
C ALA A 59 11.25 -28.07 28.96
N GLU A 60 11.88 -26.89 28.94
CA GLU A 60 12.32 -26.19 30.16
C GLU A 60 11.16 -25.50 30.92
N HIS A 61 10.13 -25.01 30.22
CA HIS A 61 9.14 -24.10 30.83
C HIS A 61 7.68 -24.58 30.77
N ALA A 62 7.32 -25.53 29.90
CA ALA A 62 5.91 -25.81 29.60
C ALA A 62 5.21 -26.73 30.62
N ASN A 63 5.95 -27.35 31.54
CA ASN A 63 5.43 -28.27 32.57
C ASN A 63 4.43 -29.31 31.97
N ALA A 64 4.72 -29.77 30.76
CA ALA A 64 3.80 -30.57 29.96
C ALA A 64 3.84 -32.06 30.38
N PRO A 65 2.72 -32.79 30.26
CA PRO A 65 2.70 -34.23 30.51
C PRO A 65 3.64 -34.98 29.55
N GLU A 66 4.30 -36.06 29.98
CA GLU A 66 5.22 -36.86 29.14
C GLU A 66 4.58 -37.42 27.85
N THR A 67 3.26 -37.51 27.80
CA THR A 67 2.50 -37.93 26.61
C THR A 67 2.47 -36.86 25.51
N PHE A 68 2.80 -35.61 25.82
CA PHE A 68 2.78 -34.51 24.87
C PHE A 68 4.05 -34.53 24.02
N LYS A 69 3.93 -35.03 22.79
CA LYS A 69 5.02 -35.07 21.81
C LYS A 69 4.85 -33.93 20.80
N LEU A 70 5.83 -33.03 20.77
CA LEU A 70 5.97 -32.08 19.66
C LEU A 70 6.35 -32.84 18.39
N GLY A 71 5.75 -32.46 17.26
CA GLY A 71 6.07 -33.04 15.95
C GLY A 71 7.46 -32.63 15.45
N ASN A 72 7.97 -33.36 14.46
CA ASN A 72 9.33 -33.18 13.92
C ASN A 72 9.46 -32.17 12.76
N ALA A 73 8.38 -31.51 12.36
CA ALA A 73 8.39 -30.60 11.21
C ALA A 73 9.14 -29.31 11.51
N TYR A 74 10.07 -28.93 10.63
CA TYR A 74 10.74 -27.64 10.61
C TYR A 74 10.10 -26.78 9.52
N VAL A 75 9.33 -25.77 9.91
CA VAL A 75 8.62 -24.88 8.99
C VAL A 75 8.86 -23.44 9.41
N ASP A 76 9.41 -22.65 8.50
CA ASP A 76 9.50 -21.20 8.65
C ASP A 76 8.18 -20.60 8.15
N TRP A 77 7.26 -20.36 9.08
CA TRP A 77 5.94 -19.84 8.76
C TRP A 77 5.98 -18.49 8.08
N GLN A 78 6.99 -17.66 8.34
CA GLN A 78 7.10 -16.36 7.68
C GLN A 78 7.42 -16.54 6.20
N LYS A 79 8.32 -17.46 5.84
CA LYS A 79 8.59 -17.79 4.44
C LYS A 79 7.42 -18.48 3.74
N GLU A 80 6.59 -19.21 4.49
CA GLU A 80 5.45 -19.91 3.90
C GLU A 80 4.27 -18.98 3.60
N ILE A 81 4.01 -18.00 4.47
CA ILE A 81 2.88 -17.07 4.29
C ILE A 81 3.24 -15.88 3.39
N TYR A 82 4.52 -15.46 3.38
CA TYR A 82 4.95 -14.33 2.58
C TYR A 82 5.42 -14.77 1.20
N ARG A 83 5.09 -13.93 0.20
CA ARG A 83 5.54 -14.11 -1.18
C ARG A 83 5.89 -12.77 -1.79
N VAL A 84 6.69 -12.81 -2.85
CA VAL A 84 6.93 -11.65 -3.70
C VAL A 84 5.60 -11.24 -4.33
N ALA A 85 5.21 -9.99 -4.14
CA ALA A 85 4.00 -9.43 -4.73
C ALA A 85 4.36 -8.54 -5.92
N LEU A 86 3.66 -8.75 -7.03
CA LEU A 86 3.73 -7.90 -8.21
C LEU A 86 2.49 -7.02 -8.23
N GLY A 87 2.70 -5.70 -8.29
CA GLY A 87 1.64 -4.71 -8.43
C GLY A 87 1.75 -4.00 -9.77
N THR A 88 0.61 -3.74 -10.41
CA THR A 88 0.55 -2.95 -11.64
C THR A 88 -0.49 -1.86 -11.47
N ASP A 89 -0.08 -0.62 -11.72
CA ASP A 89 -0.94 0.55 -11.69
C ASP A 89 -1.01 1.13 -13.11
N HIS A 90 -2.22 1.29 -13.62
CA HIS A 90 -2.46 1.91 -14.91
C HIS A 90 -3.32 3.15 -14.71
N ASN A 91 -2.80 4.30 -15.13
CA ASN A 91 -3.54 5.55 -15.14
C ASN A 91 -3.70 6.04 -16.56
N LEU A 92 -4.95 6.23 -16.98
CA LEU A 92 -5.30 6.81 -18.24
C LEU A 92 -6.03 8.13 -18.01
N SER A 93 -5.57 9.19 -18.66
CA SER A 93 -6.32 10.46 -18.63
C SER A 93 -6.35 11.14 -19.98
N MET A 94 -7.51 11.76 -20.25
CA MET A 94 -7.73 12.57 -21.42
C MET A 94 -8.20 13.96 -20.99
N THR A 95 -7.59 14.99 -21.56
CA THR A 95 -7.92 16.39 -21.29
C THR A 95 -8.02 17.19 -22.58
N GLY A 96 -8.97 18.11 -22.65
CA GLY A 96 -9.14 19.04 -23.78
C GLY A 96 -10.14 20.14 -23.45
N ALA A 97 -10.44 20.99 -24.45
CA ALA A 97 -11.49 21.99 -24.33
C ALA A 97 -12.26 22.18 -25.63
N VAL A 98 -13.57 22.42 -25.49
CA VAL A 98 -14.44 22.87 -26.58
C VAL A 98 -14.75 24.34 -26.33
N LYS A 99 -14.17 25.24 -27.12
CA LYS A 99 -14.22 26.70 -26.89
C LYS A 99 -13.76 27.03 -25.46
N ASN A 100 -14.61 27.65 -24.63
CA ASN A 100 -14.33 28.01 -23.24
C ASN A 100 -14.79 26.94 -22.23
N MET A 101 -15.16 25.73 -22.67
CA MET A 101 -15.58 24.64 -21.78
C MET A 101 -14.51 23.54 -21.72
N PRO A 102 -13.71 23.48 -20.63
CA PRO A 102 -12.73 22.42 -20.44
C PRO A 102 -13.38 21.10 -20.00
N TYR A 103 -12.84 19.97 -20.47
CA TYR A 103 -13.22 18.62 -20.01
C TYR A 103 -11.99 17.79 -19.62
N ARG A 104 -12.17 16.91 -18.62
CA ARG A 104 -11.16 15.93 -18.18
C ARG A 104 -11.84 14.63 -17.76
N VAL A 105 -11.34 13.50 -18.26
CA VAL A 105 -11.74 12.15 -17.85
C VAL A 105 -10.49 11.38 -17.47
N SER A 106 -10.51 10.63 -16.37
CA SER A 106 -9.41 9.77 -15.95
C SER A 106 -9.91 8.47 -15.34
N VAL A 107 -9.18 7.38 -15.57
CA VAL A 107 -9.39 6.04 -15.01
C VAL A 107 -8.05 5.49 -14.53
#